data_AF-A0AAV2PH41-F1
#
_entry.id   AF-A0AAV2PH41-F1
#
_cell.length_a   1.000
_cell.length_b   1.000
_cell.length_c   1.000
_cell.angle_alpha   90.00
_cell.angle_beta   90.00
_cell.angle_gamma   90.00
#
_symmetry.space_group_name_H-M   'P 1'
#
loop_
_entity.id
_entity.type
_entity.pdbx_description
1 polymer ?
#
loop_
_entity_poly.entity_id
_entity_poly.type
_entity_poly.pdbx_seq_one_letter_code
_entity_poly.pdbx_strand_id
1 'polypeptide(L)'
;MTKQLNFTFDVSEPCDLNPKTGEWNGNVREISSSDADASAVAFSKTSDRNNTTCSDTLMISIGALASILYGLNSNTNEFLKVYWLPFALDVWICTLAVIPLVALAMLITVAAKGRPEMEENNEDEDISFRKGVWFAATTLMQQGQENTPERGPARIVFGLMWAISVLMYAHYTSNLMSYFTITKPHMNINNL
;
A
#
# COMPACT_ATOMS: atom_id res chain seq x y z
N MET A 1 30.10 -31.04 -19.80
CA MET A 1 30.80 -31.46 -21.02
C MET A 1 31.91 -32.48 -20.76
N THR A 2 32.71 -32.35 -19.70
CA THR A 2 33.87 -33.23 -19.41
C THR A 2 33.57 -34.73 -19.42
N LYS A 3 32.43 -35.17 -18.84
CA LYS A 3 32.03 -36.60 -18.83
C LYS A 3 31.65 -37.16 -20.20
N GLN A 4 31.27 -36.32 -21.16
CA GLN A 4 30.85 -36.75 -22.50
C GLN A 4 32.01 -36.74 -23.51
N LEU A 5 33.01 -35.87 -23.29
CA LEU A 5 34.10 -35.63 -24.25
C LEU A 5 35.46 -36.14 -23.76
N ASN A 6 35.53 -36.72 -22.56
CA ASN A 6 36.72 -37.38 -22.00
C ASN A 6 38.02 -36.55 -22.09
N PHE A 7 37.96 -35.30 -21.65
CA PHE A 7 39.13 -34.41 -21.55
C PHE A 7 39.39 -34.01 -20.10
N THR A 8 40.64 -33.64 -19.81
CA THR A 8 41.05 -33.04 -18.53
C THR A 8 41.11 -31.53 -18.72
N PHE A 9 40.75 -30.75 -17.69
CA PHE A 9 40.78 -29.29 -17.77
C PHE A 9 41.37 -28.70 -16.50
N ASP A 10 41.97 -27.52 -16.63
CA ASP A 10 42.37 -26.67 -15.52
C ASP A 10 41.57 -25.37 -15.60
N VAL A 11 41.16 -24.83 -14.45
CA VAL A 11 40.30 -23.64 -14.38
C VAL A 11 41.12 -22.49 -13.85
N SER A 12 41.38 -21.50 -14.71
CA SER A 12 41.98 -20.23 -14.34
C SER A 12 40.94 -19.12 -14.34
N GLU A 13 40.97 -18.28 -13.31
CA GLU A 13 40.24 -17.02 -13.32
C GLU A 13 41.03 -15.99 -14.15
N PRO A 14 40.38 -15.21 -15.02
CA PRO A 14 41.04 -14.22 -15.87
C PRO A 14 41.62 -13.09 -15.02
N CYS A 15 42.83 -12.63 -15.36
CA CYS A 15 43.47 -11.51 -14.67
C CYS A 15 42.91 -10.16 -15.15
N ASP A 16 42.50 -9.31 -14.21
CA ASP A 16 42.08 -7.94 -14.48
C ASP A 16 43.26 -6.98 -14.77
N LEU A 17 42.92 -5.83 -15.37
CA LEU A 17 43.79 -4.80 -15.95
C LEU A 17 45.10 -4.50 -15.18
N ASN A 18 46.23 -4.47 -15.89
CA ASN A 18 47.52 -4.02 -15.34
C ASN A 18 47.65 -2.47 -15.44
N PRO A 19 47.64 -1.74 -14.31
CA PRO A 19 47.59 -0.27 -14.29
C PRO A 19 48.86 0.45 -14.79
N LYS A 20 49.92 -0.28 -15.15
CA LYS A 20 51.21 0.31 -15.58
C LYS A 20 51.53 0.14 -17.06
N THR A 21 50.98 -0.88 -17.72
CA THR A 21 51.27 -1.20 -19.13
C THR A 21 50.14 -0.77 -20.08
N GLY A 22 48.96 -0.45 -19.55
CA GLY A 22 47.84 0.06 -20.35
C GLY A 22 47.19 -0.97 -21.28
N GLU A 23 47.51 -2.25 -21.14
CA GLU A 23 46.95 -3.33 -21.97
C GLU A 23 45.80 -4.07 -21.27
N TRP A 24 44.63 -4.09 -21.93
CA TRP A 24 43.43 -4.87 -21.59
C TRP A 24 43.71 -6.38 -21.80
N ASN A 25 43.47 -7.40 -20.95
CA ASN A 25 42.51 -7.76 -19.87
C ASN A 25 41.21 -8.50 -20.32
N GLY A 26 40.84 -9.52 -19.55
CA GLY A 26 39.62 -10.32 -19.73
C GLY A 26 39.67 -11.43 -20.78
N ASN A 27 38.62 -12.24 -20.82
CA ASN A 27 38.59 -13.56 -21.46
C ASN A 27 38.77 -13.56 -22.98
N VAL A 28 38.57 -12.43 -23.67
CA VAL A 28 38.78 -12.34 -25.15
C VAL A 28 40.23 -12.45 -25.50
N ARG A 29 41.04 -11.71 -24.73
CA ARG A 29 42.44 -11.59 -25.04
C ARG A 29 43.13 -12.91 -24.80
N GLU A 30 42.83 -13.56 -23.67
CA GLU A 30 43.38 -14.87 -23.35
C GLU A 30 43.08 -15.91 -24.45
N ILE A 31 41.87 -15.89 -25.03
CA ILE A 31 41.53 -16.75 -26.17
C ILE A 31 42.26 -16.31 -27.45
N SER A 32 42.33 -15.01 -27.73
CA SER A 32 42.98 -14.49 -28.95
C SER A 32 44.51 -14.63 -28.94
N SER A 33 45.13 -14.63 -27.75
CA SER A 33 46.56 -14.81 -27.54
C SER A 33 46.96 -16.28 -27.41
N SER A 34 46.00 -17.21 -27.49
CA SER A 34 46.18 -18.66 -27.25
C SER A 34 46.69 -19.00 -25.84
N ASP A 35 46.47 -18.10 -24.88
CA ASP A 35 46.78 -18.34 -23.47
C ASP A 35 45.67 -19.16 -22.78
N ALA A 36 44.46 -19.20 -23.35
CA ALA A 36 43.34 -20.03 -22.93
C ALA A 36 42.65 -20.71 -24.12
N ASP A 37 42.38 -22.02 -24.01
CA ASP A 37 41.78 -22.81 -25.09
C ASP A 37 40.24 -22.66 -25.17
N ALA A 38 39.58 -22.36 -24.05
CA ALA A 38 38.13 -22.20 -24.00
C ALA A 38 37.71 -21.29 -22.83
N SER A 39 36.61 -20.55 -22.99
CA SER A 39 36.02 -19.74 -21.92
C SER A 39 34.53 -19.97 -21.78
N ALA A 40 34.07 -20.19 -20.55
CA ALA A 40 32.67 -20.42 -20.20
C ALA A 40 32.17 -19.31 -19.26
N VAL A 41 31.81 -18.16 -19.83
CA VAL A 41 31.27 -17.00 -19.10
C VAL A 41 30.02 -16.46 -19.78
N ALA A 42 29.18 -15.77 -19.01
CA ALA A 42 28.06 -15.01 -19.58
C ALA A 42 28.64 -13.91 -20.49
N PHE A 43 28.45 -14.07 -21.79
CA PHE A 43 29.04 -13.16 -22.78
C PHE A 43 28.04 -12.75 -23.86
N SER A 44 28.03 -11.46 -24.21
CA SER A 44 27.12 -10.89 -25.20
C SER A 44 27.71 -10.97 -26.61
N LYS A 45 27.06 -11.69 -27.53
CA LYS A 45 27.51 -11.79 -28.93
C LYS A 45 27.26 -10.48 -29.68
N THR A 46 28.30 -9.68 -29.86
CA THR A 46 28.30 -8.47 -30.71
C THR A 46 28.95 -8.76 -32.06
N SER A 47 28.50 -8.08 -33.13
CA SER A 47 29.02 -8.27 -34.50
C SER A 47 30.54 -8.14 -34.59
N ASP A 48 31.12 -7.12 -33.94
CA ASP A 48 32.56 -6.84 -33.98
C ASP A 48 33.42 -7.96 -33.37
N ARG A 49 32.85 -8.74 -32.45
CA ARG A 49 33.57 -9.79 -31.70
C ARG A 49 33.39 -11.19 -32.31
N ASN A 50 32.43 -11.36 -33.22
CA ASN A 50 32.25 -12.61 -33.95
C ASN A 50 33.33 -12.83 -35.03
N ASN A 51 34.03 -11.78 -35.44
CA ASN A 51 35.07 -11.86 -36.48
C ASN A 51 36.41 -12.41 -35.96
N THR A 52 36.64 -12.37 -34.64
CA THR A 52 37.93 -12.76 -34.02
C THR A 52 37.88 -14.11 -33.30
N THR A 53 36.70 -14.67 -33.06
CA THR A 53 36.55 -15.89 -32.26
C THR A 53 35.40 -16.73 -32.80
N CYS A 54 35.66 -17.99 -33.14
CA CYS A 54 34.62 -18.96 -33.46
C CYS A 54 33.85 -19.29 -32.17
N SER A 55 32.66 -18.72 -32.01
CA SER A 55 31.84 -18.89 -30.81
C SER A 55 30.66 -19.83 -31.10
N ASP A 56 30.79 -21.08 -30.66
CA ASP A 56 29.71 -22.08 -30.67
C ASP A 56 28.84 -21.90 -29.41
N THR A 57 28.19 -20.73 -29.26
CA THR A 57 27.45 -20.39 -28.04
C THR A 57 25.98 -20.83 -28.11
N LEU A 58 25.50 -21.41 -27.02
CA LEU A 58 24.07 -21.59 -26.73
C LEU A 58 23.48 -20.19 -26.48
N MET A 59 22.77 -19.64 -27.47
CA MET A 59 22.18 -18.30 -27.36
C MET A 59 21.00 -18.35 -26.39
N ILE A 60 21.19 -17.84 -25.18
CA ILE A 60 20.06 -17.45 -24.34
C ILE A 60 19.60 -16.09 -24.88
N SER A 61 18.48 -16.08 -25.60
CA SER A 61 17.85 -14.83 -26.04
C SER A 61 17.30 -14.11 -24.80
N ILE A 62 18.15 -13.31 -24.16
CA ILE A 62 17.70 -12.28 -23.22
C ILE A 62 17.12 -11.18 -24.10
N GLY A 63 15.89 -11.40 -24.58
CA GLY A 63 15.10 -10.35 -25.21
C GLY A 63 15.10 -9.14 -24.29
N ALA A 64 15.21 -7.94 -24.86
CA ALA A 64 15.46 -6.64 -24.23
C ALA A 64 14.53 -6.31 -23.04
N LEU A 65 14.70 -7.04 -21.95
CA LEU A 65 14.15 -6.81 -20.63
C LEU A 65 15.33 -6.45 -19.76
N ALA A 66 15.98 -5.33 -20.11
CA ALA A 66 16.64 -4.52 -19.11
C ALA A 66 15.53 -3.95 -18.21
N SER A 67 14.93 -4.80 -17.38
CA SER A 67 14.15 -4.36 -16.24
C SER A 67 15.16 -3.70 -15.31
N ILE A 68 15.31 -2.39 -15.45
CA ILE A 68 16.15 -1.59 -14.57
C ILE A 68 15.63 -1.79 -13.16
N LEU A 69 16.47 -2.38 -12.31
CA LEU A 69 16.24 -2.47 -10.88
C LEU A 69 16.26 -1.06 -10.31
N TYR A 70 15.09 -0.44 -10.21
CA TYR A 70 14.93 0.78 -9.43
C TYR A 70 14.80 0.43 -7.96
N GLY A 71 15.65 1.04 -7.13
CA GLY A 71 15.43 1.05 -5.69
C GLY A 71 14.12 1.77 -5.40
N LEU A 72 13.11 1.02 -4.95
CA LEU A 72 11.85 1.58 -4.48
C LEU A 72 12.15 2.41 -3.24
N ASN A 73 12.29 3.73 -3.40
CA ASN A 73 12.40 4.63 -2.27
C ASN A 73 11.02 4.79 -1.62
N SER A 74 10.68 3.87 -0.72
CA SER A 74 9.44 3.95 0.05
C SER A 74 9.57 5.09 1.07
N ASN A 75 8.99 6.24 0.76
CA ASN A 75 8.90 7.34 1.72
C ASN A 75 8.03 6.90 2.90
N THR A 76 8.65 6.65 4.04
CA THR A 76 8.02 6.20 5.29
C THR A 76 6.98 7.19 5.86
N ASN A 77 6.98 8.44 5.40
CA ASN A 77 6.02 9.48 5.78
C ASN A 77 4.61 9.30 5.21
N GLU A 78 4.38 8.33 4.32
CA GLU A 78 3.04 8.04 3.78
C GLU A 78 2.15 7.24 4.72
N PHE A 79 2.70 6.47 5.67
CA PHE A 79 1.91 5.57 6.52
C PHE A 79 0.84 6.30 7.35
N LEU A 80 1.18 7.46 7.92
CA LEU A 80 0.23 8.27 8.68
C LEU A 80 -0.83 8.92 7.80
N LYS A 81 -0.53 9.21 6.53
CA LYS A 81 -1.51 9.77 5.57
C LYS A 81 -2.57 8.75 5.19
N VAL A 82 -2.23 7.46 5.18
CA VAL A 82 -3.18 6.36 4.87
C VAL A 82 -4.39 6.35 5.81
N TYR A 83 -4.26 6.80 7.06
CA TYR A 83 -5.38 6.83 8.01
C TYR A 83 -6.40 7.94 7.73
N TRP A 84 -5.95 9.08 7.20
CA TRP A 84 -6.79 10.26 6.92
C TRP A 84 -7.34 10.28 5.50
N LEU A 85 -6.61 9.68 4.55
CA LEU A 85 -6.98 9.60 3.13
C LEU A 85 -8.34 8.98 2.78
N PRO A 86 -8.91 8.01 3.52
CA PRO A 86 -10.10 7.29 3.08
C PRO A 86 -11.36 8.17 3.02
N PHE A 87 -11.37 9.28 3.75
CA PHE A 87 -12.45 10.25 3.75
C PHE A 87 -11.95 11.65 3.39
N ALA A 88 -12.65 12.27 2.43
CA ALA A 88 -12.49 13.69 2.15
C ALA A 88 -12.92 14.52 3.37
N LEU A 89 -12.38 15.74 3.49
CA LEU A 89 -12.74 16.66 4.58
C LEU A 89 -14.25 16.90 4.65
N ASP A 90 -14.93 16.96 3.51
CA ASP A 90 -16.38 17.12 3.46
C ASP A 90 -17.12 16.01 4.21
N VAL A 91 -16.66 14.75 4.07
CA VAL A 91 -17.27 13.61 4.76
C VAL A 91 -16.99 13.68 6.26
N TRP A 92 -15.79 14.08 6.67
CA TRP A 92 -15.46 14.29 8.09
C TRP A 92 -16.35 15.35 8.75
N ILE A 93 -16.60 16.45 8.04
CA ILE A 93 -17.52 17.51 8.48
C ILE A 93 -18.94 16.95 8.59
N CYS A 94 -19.39 16.15 7.61
CA CYS A 94 -20.67 15.46 7.69
C CYS A 94 -20.76 14.52 8.90
N THR A 95 -19.70 13.75 9.21
CA THR A 95 -19.66 12.88 10.41
C THR A 95 -19.84 13.68 11.69
N LEU A 96 -19.12 14.80 11.81
CA LEU A 96 -19.23 15.67 12.98
C LEU A 96 -20.61 16.31 13.07
N ALA A 97 -21.26 16.62 11.95
CA ALA A 97 -22.61 17.17 11.90
C ALA A 97 -23.71 16.15 12.29
N VAL A 98 -23.47 14.84 12.11
CA VAL A 98 -24.43 13.80 12.51
C VAL A 98 -24.56 13.69 14.03
N ILE A 99 -23.49 13.96 14.79
CA ILE A 99 -23.50 13.91 16.27
C ILE A 99 -24.54 14.86 16.89
N PRO A 100 -24.55 16.18 16.62
CA PRO A 100 -25.55 17.09 17.16
C PRO A 100 -26.95 16.83 16.59
N LEU A 101 -27.05 16.34 15.35
CA LEU A 101 -28.34 15.99 14.75
C LEU A 101 -29.03 14.86 15.53
N VAL A 102 -28.27 13.84 15.95
CA VAL A 102 -28.81 12.72 16.74
C VAL A 102 -29.08 13.14 18.18
N ALA A 103 -28.25 14.00 18.76
CA ALA A 103 -28.51 14.58 20.08
C ALA A 103 -29.84 15.38 20.08
N LEU A 104 -30.09 16.15 19.02
CA LEU A 104 -31.33 16.90 18.83
C LEU A 104 -32.53 15.97 18.58
N ALA A 105 -32.37 14.90 17.78
CA ALA A 105 -33.41 13.88 17.61
C ALA A 105 -33.78 13.20 18.93
N MET A 106 -32.80 12.86 19.76
CA MET A 106 -33.03 12.34 21.11
C MET A 106 -33.75 13.36 21.99
N LEU A 107 -33.37 14.64 21.95
CA LEU A 107 -34.03 15.71 22.68
C LEU A 107 -35.50 15.84 22.26
N ILE A 108 -35.81 15.79 20.96
CA ILE A 108 -37.19 15.79 20.45
C ILE A 108 -37.98 14.60 21.01
N THR A 109 -37.41 13.40 21.09
CA THR A 109 -38.12 12.24 21.68
C THR A 109 -38.39 12.41 23.18
N VAL A 110 -37.60 13.24 23.88
CA VAL A 110 -37.83 13.59 25.29
C VAL A 110 -38.86 14.71 25.40
N ALA A 111 -38.76 15.76 24.59
CA ALA A 111 -39.67 16.89 24.55
C ALA A 111 -41.09 16.51 24.09
N ALA A 112 -41.20 15.60 23.10
CA ALA A 112 -42.48 15.09 22.59
C ALA A 112 -43.29 14.28 23.62
N LYS A 113 -42.68 13.89 24.75
CA LYS A 113 -43.39 13.22 25.84
C LYS A 113 -44.36 14.16 26.58
N GLY A 114 -44.20 15.48 26.44
CA GLY A 114 -44.88 16.45 27.29
C GLY A 114 -44.35 16.37 28.72
N ARG A 115 -43.94 17.50 29.28
CA ARG A 115 -43.57 17.57 30.71
C ARG A 115 -44.78 17.06 31.52
N PRO A 116 -44.66 16.02 32.38
CA PRO A 116 -45.57 15.99 33.52
C PRO A 116 -45.28 17.27 34.29
N GLU A 117 -46.30 18.10 34.41
CA GLU A 117 -46.29 19.36 35.15
C GLU A 117 -45.96 19.08 36.61
N MET A 118 -44.68 18.93 36.95
CA MET A 118 -44.04 19.12 38.27
C MET A 118 -42.52 18.95 38.06
N GLU A 119 -41.73 19.85 38.64
CA GLU A 119 -40.25 19.91 38.59
C GLU A 119 -39.65 20.58 37.34
N GLU A 120 -39.64 21.91 37.44
CA GLU A 120 -38.76 22.83 36.71
C GLU A 120 -37.29 22.59 37.11
N ASN A 121 -36.65 21.58 36.53
CA ASN A 121 -35.19 21.43 36.62
C ASN A 121 -34.57 21.55 35.23
N ASN A 122 -34.05 22.73 34.92
CA ASN A 122 -33.23 22.98 33.73
C ASN A 122 -31.97 22.07 33.71
N GLU A 123 -31.54 21.55 34.86
CA GLU A 123 -30.42 20.62 34.99
C GLU A 123 -30.67 19.29 34.25
N ASP A 124 -31.90 18.79 34.21
CA ASP A 124 -32.23 17.51 33.54
C ASP A 124 -32.19 17.62 32.02
N GLU A 125 -32.45 18.80 31.47
CA GLU A 125 -32.44 19.07 30.03
C GLU A 125 -31.01 19.16 29.49
N ASP A 126 -30.11 19.83 30.21
CA ASP A 126 -28.67 19.87 29.91
C ASP A 126 -28.01 18.49 30.05
N ILE A 127 -28.42 17.72 31.07
CA ILE A 127 -27.99 16.34 31.26
C ILE A 127 -28.52 15.45 30.12
N SER A 128 -29.71 15.72 29.57
CA SER A 128 -30.30 14.98 28.45
C SER A 128 -29.58 15.23 27.12
N PHE A 129 -29.25 16.49 26.79
CA PHE A 129 -28.49 16.80 25.57
C PHE A 129 -27.07 16.20 25.63
N ARG A 130 -26.37 16.35 26.76
CA ARG A 130 -25.04 15.74 26.95
C ARG A 130 -25.09 14.22 26.84
N LYS A 131 -26.13 13.57 27.39
CA LYS A 131 -26.38 12.13 27.24
C LYS A 131 -26.66 11.76 25.77
N GLY A 132 -27.38 12.58 25.02
CA GLY A 132 -27.65 12.38 23.59
C GLY A 132 -26.40 12.49 22.72
N VAL A 133 -25.52 13.45 22.99
CA VAL A 133 -24.22 13.58 22.32
C VAL A 133 -23.32 12.38 22.62
N TRP A 134 -23.24 11.96 23.90
CA TRP A 134 -22.47 10.79 24.30
C TRP A 134 -23.02 9.49 23.69
N PHE A 135 -24.35 9.37 23.61
CA PHE A 135 -25.04 8.28 22.92
C PHE A 135 -24.68 8.24 21.43
N ALA A 136 -24.73 9.38 20.74
CA ALA A 136 -24.37 9.46 19.33
C ALA A 136 -22.90 9.10 19.10
N ALA A 137 -21.99 9.61 19.94
CA ALA A 137 -20.55 9.33 19.83
C ALA A 137 -20.22 7.84 20.05
N THR A 138 -20.77 7.23 21.10
CA THR A 138 -20.54 5.81 21.42
C THR A 138 -21.14 4.88 20.35
N THR A 139 -22.35 5.18 19.86
CA THR A 139 -22.99 4.42 18.78
C THR A 139 -22.24 4.54 17.45
N LEU A 140 -21.65 5.70 17.13
CA LEU A 140 -20.77 5.86 15.95
C LEU A 140 -19.49 5.06 16.08
N MET A 141 -18.91 5.01 17.29
CA MET A 141 -17.74 4.19 17.59
C MET A 141 -18.04 2.69 17.68
N GLN A 142 -19.28 2.26 17.41
CA GLN A 142 -19.75 0.88 17.60
C GLN A 142 -19.55 0.37 19.04
N GLN A 143 -19.40 1.27 20.00
CA GLN A 143 -19.35 0.95 21.41
C GLN A 143 -20.78 0.76 21.90
N GLY A 144 -21.08 -0.42 22.43
CA GLY A 144 -22.38 -0.68 23.05
C GLY A 144 -22.60 0.24 24.25
N GLN A 145 -23.83 0.69 24.45
CA GLN A 145 -24.22 1.42 25.66
C GLN A 145 -24.90 0.52 26.67
N GLU A 146 -24.59 0.74 27.94
CA GLU A 146 -25.22 0.05 29.08
C GLU A 146 -26.70 0.42 29.23
N ASN A 147 -27.09 1.63 28.82
CA ASN A 147 -28.46 2.14 28.94
C ASN A 147 -29.15 2.19 27.57
N THR A 148 -29.95 1.16 27.27
CA THR A 148 -30.78 1.12 26.05
C THR A 148 -32.05 1.97 26.25
N PRO A 149 -32.47 2.79 25.26
CA PRO A 149 -33.70 3.56 25.38
C PRO A 149 -34.94 2.66 25.53
N GLU A 150 -35.68 2.82 26.63
CA GLU A 150 -36.88 2.04 26.92
C GLU A 150 -38.05 2.35 25.96
N ARG A 151 -38.08 3.55 25.36
CA ARG A 151 -39.23 4.06 24.57
C ARG A 151 -39.16 3.69 23.09
N GLY A 152 -40.31 3.36 22.50
CA GLY A 152 -40.45 2.98 21.09
C GLY A 152 -39.81 3.95 20.07
N PRO A 153 -40.08 5.26 20.11
CA PRO A 153 -39.50 6.22 19.16
C PRO A 153 -37.97 6.31 19.24
N ALA A 154 -37.41 6.24 20.45
CA ALA A 154 -35.97 6.28 20.67
C ALA A 154 -35.27 4.99 20.16
N ARG A 155 -35.97 3.84 20.14
CA ARG A 155 -35.46 2.61 19.51
C ARG A 155 -35.37 2.72 17.99
N ILE A 156 -36.30 3.43 17.35
CA ILE A 156 -36.25 3.69 15.90
C ILE A 156 -35.05 4.57 15.56
N VAL A 157 -34.84 5.65 16.34
CA VAL A 157 -33.67 6.53 16.20
C VAL A 157 -32.38 5.75 16.41
N PHE A 158 -32.31 4.87 17.42
CA PHE A 158 -31.17 3.99 17.64
C PHE A 158 -30.91 3.05 16.46
N GLY A 159 -31.94 2.40 15.92
CA GLY A 159 -31.81 1.47 14.79
C GLY A 159 -31.31 2.17 13.51
N LEU A 160 -31.82 3.37 13.22
CA LEU A 160 -31.36 4.18 12.10
C LEU A 160 -29.91 4.63 12.29
N MET A 161 -29.56 5.09 13.50
CA MET A 161 -28.20 5.50 13.83
C MET A 161 -27.22 4.33 13.69
N TRP A 162 -27.60 3.15 14.18
CA TRP A 162 -26.80 1.94 14.05
C TRP A 162 -26.57 1.56 12.58
N ALA A 163 -27.60 1.62 11.74
CA ALA A 163 -27.47 1.37 10.30
C ALA A 163 -26.52 2.37 9.62
N ILE A 164 -26.61 3.65 9.97
CA ILE A 164 -25.71 4.70 9.46
C ILE A 164 -24.26 4.42 9.88
N SER A 165 -24.00 4.05 11.14
CA SER A 165 -22.66 3.71 11.63
C SER A 165 -22.05 2.54 10.84
N VAL A 166 -22.83 1.51 10.54
CA VAL A 166 -22.38 0.35 9.74
C VAL A 166 -22.04 0.76 8.32
N LEU A 167 -22.90 1.54 7.66
CA LEU A 167 -22.66 2.04 6.29
C LEU A 167 -21.40 2.91 6.22
N MET A 168 -21.20 3.77 7.22
CA MET A 168 -20.02 4.62 7.29
C MET A 168 -18.73 3.82 7.44
N TYR A 169 -18.73 2.79 8.29
CA TYR A 169 -17.60 1.89 8.44
C TYR A 169 -17.30 1.12 7.14
N ALA A 170 -18.33 0.59 6.48
CA ALA A 170 -18.18 -0.11 5.20
C ALA A 170 -17.55 0.79 4.12
N HIS A 171 -18.00 2.04 4.01
CA HIS A 171 -17.40 3.02 3.09
C HIS A 171 -15.96 3.36 3.46
N TYR A 172 -15.65 3.58 4.74
CA TYR A 172 -14.30 3.83 5.21
C TYR A 172 -13.35 2.69 4.82
N THR A 173 -13.75 1.45 5.12
CA THR A 173 -12.97 0.25 4.81
C THR A 173 -12.82 0.05 3.30
N SER A 174 -13.87 0.31 2.50
CA SER A 174 -13.80 0.21 1.04
C SER A 174 -12.79 1.20 0.44
N ASN A 175 -12.83 2.46 0.89
CA ASN A 175 -11.91 3.49 0.40
C ASN A 175 -10.47 3.21 0.84
N LEU A 176 -10.29 2.73 2.07
CA LEU A 176 -8.99 2.30 2.59
C LEU A 176 -8.43 1.09 1.81
N MET A 177 -9.25 0.09 1.52
CA MET A 177 -8.85 -1.08 0.72
C MET A 177 -8.51 -0.71 -0.73
N SER A 178 -9.26 0.22 -1.32
CA SER A 178 -8.94 0.76 -2.65
C SER A 178 -7.56 1.42 -2.66
N TYR A 179 -7.18 2.14 -1.61
CA TYR A 179 -5.86 2.73 -1.50
C TYR A 179 -4.75 1.66 -1.48
N PHE A 180 -4.91 0.60 -0.67
CA PHE A 180 -3.92 -0.49 -0.63
C PHE A 180 -3.81 -1.28 -1.94
N THR A 181 -4.88 -1.30 -2.75
CA THR A 181 -4.89 -1.98 -4.05
C THR A 181 -4.22 -1.14 -5.13
N ILE A 182 -4.25 0.19 -5.03
CA ILE A 182 -3.66 1.11 -6.02
C ILE A 182 -2.27 1.55 -5.56
N THR A 183 -1.35 0.60 -5.39
CA THR A 183 0.08 0.93 -5.33
C THR A 183 0.59 0.98 -6.76
N LYS A 184 0.26 2.04 -7.51
CA LYS A 184 0.87 2.27 -8.82
C LYS A 184 2.21 2.95 -8.61
N PRO A 185 3.36 2.27 -8.82
CA PRO A 185 4.62 2.97 -8.85
C PRO A 185 4.52 4.02 -9.96
N HIS A 186 4.78 5.29 -9.63
CA HIS A 186 4.96 6.34 -10.62
C HIS A 186 6.23 6.01 -11.42
N MET A 187 6.06 5.19 -12.46
CA MET A 187 7.12 4.92 -13.43
C MET A 187 7.20 6.14 -14.34
N ASN A 188 8.17 7.01 -14.05
CA ASN A 188 8.37 8.28 -14.75
C ASN A 188 9.08 8.09 -16.11
N ILE A 189 8.93 6.94 -16.76
CA ILE A 189 9.67 6.55 -17.95
C ILE A 189 8.66 6.22 -19.03
N ASN A 190 8.42 7.20 -19.91
CA ASN A 190 7.48 7.06 -21.01
C ASN A 190 8.16 6.62 -22.32
N ASN A 191 9.49 6.55 -22.37
CA ASN A 191 10.30 5.94 -23.45
C ASN A 191 11.79 5.84 -23.05
N LEU A 192 12.50 4.91 -23.70
CA LEU A 192 13.97 4.86 -23.78
C LEU A 192 14.48 5.74 -24.93
#